data_AF-A0A9D1FTI6-F1
#
_entry.id   AF-A0A9D1FTI6-F1
#
_cell.length_a   1.000
_cell.length_b   1.000
_cell.length_c   1.000
_cell.angle_alpha   90.00
_cell.angle_beta   90.00
_cell.angle_gamma   90.00
#
_symmetry.space_group_name_H-M   'P 1'
#
loop_
_entity.id
_entity.type
_entity.pdbx_description
1 polymer ?
#
loop_
_entity_poly.entity_id
_entity_poly.type
_entity_poly.pdbx_seq_one_letter_code
_entity_poly.pdbx_strand_id
1 'polypeptide(L)'
;MWVYEKKLQYPIRIKNPNPALAKLICAQYGGPNGELGASLRYLSQRYTMPYPELKAILTDIGTEELGHLEMVGTIVYQLTRNLTPQQIKEAGFDSYFIDHTTGIYPADANGVPFSAGSLAVAGDAITDLHENMAADAAPFHL
;
A
#
# COMPACT_ATOMS: atom_id res chain seq x y z
N MET A 1 -11.31 -17.71 -4.96
CA MET A 1 -12.48 -16.83 -4.92
C MET A 1 -12.18 -15.75 -3.90
N TRP A 2 -12.51 -14.49 -4.18
CA TRP A 2 -12.38 -13.39 -3.22
C TRP A 2 -13.75 -13.02 -2.68
N VAL A 3 -13.81 -12.63 -1.41
CA VAL A 3 -15.01 -12.09 -0.77
C VAL A 3 -14.67 -10.72 -0.25
N TYR A 4 -15.44 -9.71 -0.66
CA TYR A 4 -15.33 -8.37 -0.12
C TYR A 4 -16.44 -8.14 0.90
N GLU A 5 -16.04 -7.69 2.08
CA GLU A 5 -16.97 -7.19 3.09
C GLU A 5 -16.80 -5.69 3.16
N LYS A 6 -17.91 -4.93 3.16
CA LYS A 6 -17.89 -3.46 3.18
C LYS A 6 -17.55 -2.94 4.59
N LYS A 7 -16.38 -3.31 5.08
CA LYS A 7 -15.79 -2.87 6.35
C LYS A 7 -14.28 -2.79 6.18
N LEU A 8 -13.69 -1.80 6.84
CA LEU A 8 -12.24 -1.78 7.00
C LEU A 8 -11.82 -2.83 8.04
N GLN A 9 -10.63 -3.40 7.86
CA GLN A 9 -10.03 -4.30 8.85
C GLN A 9 -9.87 -3.59 10.21
N TYR A 10 -9.50 -2.30 10.20
CA TYR A 10 -9.54 -1.43 11.37
C TYR A 10 -10.25 -0.10 11.10
N PRO A 11 -11.10 0.41 12.01
CA PRO A 11 -11.82 1.67 11.79
C PRO A 11 -10.88 2.89 11.70
N ILE A 12 -10.94 3.61 10.58
CA ILE A 12 -10.20 4.86 10.38
C ILE A 12 -11.14 6.06 10.46
N ARG A 13 -10.88 6.98 11.39
CA ARG A 13 -11.72 8.15 11.69
C ARG A 13 -10.90 9.43 11.87
N ILE A 14 -10.37 9.96 10.77
CA ILE A 14 -9.58 11.20 10.75
C ILE A 14 -10.52 12.40 10.74
N LYS A 15 -10.43 13.26 11.77
CA LYS A 15 -11.29 14.44 11.90
C LYS A 15 -10.83 15.60 11.02
N ASN A 16 -9.52 15.86 11.01
CA ASN A 16 -8.93 17.03 10.37
C ASN A 16 -8.13 16.60 9.12
N PRO A 17 -8.42 17.15 7.94
CA PRO A 17 -7.57 16.98 6.76
C PRO A 17 -6.13 17.44 7.03
N ASN A 18 -5.15 16.71 6.48
CA ASN A 18 -3.74 17.08 6.50
C ASN A 18 -3.06 16.59 5.21
N PRO A 19 -3.11 17.39 4.12
CA PRO A 19 -2.52 17.02 2.83
C PRO A 19 -1.02 16.78 2.87
N ALA A 20 -0.28 17.48 3.74
CA ALA A 20 1.16 17.25 3.89
C ALA A 20 1.45 15.84 4.42
N LEU A 21 0.65 15.37 5.40
CA LEU A 21 0.72 13.99 5.87
C LEU A 21 0.25 13.00 4.80
N ALA A 22 -0.80 13.33 4.05
CA ALA A 22 -1.30 12.47 2.97
C ALA A 22 -0.22 12.17 1.93
N LYS A 23 0.59 13.16 1.57
CA LYS A 23 1.71 13.01 0.64
C LYS A 23 2.71 11.95 1.10
N LEU A 24 3.03 11.94 2.40
CA LEU A 24 3.96 10.98 2.99
C LEU A 24 3.33 9.58 3.07
N ILE A 25 2.07 9.48 3.50
CA ILE A 25 1.38 8.20 3.66
C ILE A 25 1.07 7.55 2.31
N CYS A 26 0.91 8.34 1.23
CA CYS A 26 0.68 7.79 -0.11
C CYS A 26 1.77 6.81 -0.56
N ALA A 27 3.01 6.97 -0.06
CA ALA A 27 4.10 6.04 -0.32
C ALA A 27 3.86 4.63 0.26
N GLN A 28 3.09 4.52 1.34
CA GLN A 28 2.67 3.21 1.88
C GLN A 28 1.61 2.56 1.00
N TYR A 29 0.89 3.32 0.16
CA TYR A 29 -0.09 2.75 -0.76
C TYR A 29 0.60 2.09 -1.97
N GLY A 30 1.49 2.83 -2.65
CA GLY A 30 2.05 2.40 -3.94
C GLY A 30 3.57 2.47 -4.06
N GLY A 31 4.30 2.72 -2.98
CA GLY A 31 5.76 2.64 -2.99
C GLY A 31 6.26 1.18 -3.12
N PRO A 32 7.57 0.99 -3.39
CA PRO A 32 8.20 -0.33 -3.56
C PRO A 32 7.90 -1.33 -2.44
N ASN A 33 7.86 -0.84 -1.20
CA ASN A 33 7.59 -1.62 0.01
C ASN A 33 6.23 -1.24 0.64
N GLY A 34 5.35 -0.58 -0.11
CA GLY A 34 3.98 -0.30 0.34
C GLY A 34 3.08 -1.53 0.24
N GLU A 35 1.84 -1.40 0.73
CA GLU A 35 0.87 -2.49 0.86
C GLU A 35 0.53 -3.13 -0.49
N LEU A 36 0.55 -2.36 -1.58
CA LEU A 36 0.35 -2.90 -2.92
C LEU A 36 1.49 -3.85 -3.32
N GLY A 37 2.73 -3.49 -2.99
CA GLY A 37 3.88 -4.33 -3.23
C GLY A 37 3.86 -5.58 -2.36
N ALA A 38 3.58 -5.42 -1.07
CA ALA A 38 3.45 -6.51 -0.10
C ALA A 38 2.40 -7.54 -0.54
N SER A 39 1.15 -7.10 -0.78
CA SER A 39 0.07 -7.97 -1.24
C SER A 39 0.42 -8.74 -2.50
N LEU A 40 0.91 -8.04 -3.54
CA LEU A 40 1.26 -8.69 -4.81
C LEU A 40 2.44 -9.66 -4.67
N ARG A 41 3.44 -9.34 -3.85
CA ARG A 41 4.58 -10.23 -3.58
C ARG A 41 4.12 -11.55 -2.97
N TYR A 42 3.42 -11.50 -1.84
CA TYR A 42 2.93 -12.70 -1.15
C TYR A 42 2.00 -13.55 -2.01
N LEU A 43 1.03 -12.90 -2.68
CA LEU A 43 0.07 -13.59 -3.55
C LEU A 43 0.70 -14.18 -4.81
N SER A 44 1.86 -13.67 -5.24
CA SER A 44 2.60 -14.22 -6.38
C SER A 44 3.49 -15.41 -5.96
N GLN A 45 4.22 -15.29 -4.85
CA GLN A 45 5.12 -16.35 -4.38
C GLN A 45 4.40 -17.63 -3.94
N ARG A 46 3.12 -17.55 -3.53
CA ARG A 46 2.35 -18.74 -3.12
C ARG A 46 2.27 -19.84 -4.17
N TYR A 47 2.37 -19.50 -5.47
CA TYR A 47 2.17 -20.50 -6.53
C TYR A 47 3.34 -21.49 -6.63
N THR A 48 4.55 -21.06 -6.27
CA THR A 48 5.78 -21.85 -6.29
C THR A 48 6.16 -22.43 -4.94
N MET A 49 5.52 -21.98 -3.84
CA MET A 49 5.75 -22.51 -2.50
C MET A 49 5.44 -24.02 -2.43
N PRO A 50 6.43 -24.90 -2.13
CA PRO A 50 6.25 -26.34 -2.16
C PRO A 50 5.52 -26.89 -0.93
N TYR A 51 5.53 -26.15 0.17
CA TYR A 51 4.89 -26.55 1.44
C TYR A 51 3.44 -26.03 1.50
N PRO A 52 2.42 -26.90 1.60
CA PRO A 52 1.02 -26.49 1.63
C PRO A 52 0.69 -25.49 2.74
N GLU A 53 1.29 -25.66 3.91
CA GLU A 53 1.08 -24.80 5.09
C GLU A 53 1.64 -23.39 4.83
N LEU A 54 2.84 -23.29 4.26
CA LEU A 54 3.43 -21.99 3.91
C LEU A 54 2.69 -21.31 2.76
N LYS A 55 2.16 -22.08 1.80
CA LYS A 55 1.30 -21.55 0.74
C LYS A 55 0.01 -20.94 1.28
N ALA A 56 -0.57 -21.56 2.31
CA ALA A 56 -1.71 -21.00 3.03
C ALA A 56 -1.31 -19.70 3.73
N ILE A 57 -0.19 -19.68 4.47
CA ILE A 57 0.30 -18.48 5.15
C ILE A 57 0.54 -17.31 4.17
N LEU A 58 1.21 -17.55 3.03
CA LEU A 58 1.41 -16.52 2.00
C LEU A 58 0.08 -16.01 1.44
N THR A 59 -0.93 -16.87 1.35
CA THR A 59 -2.27 -16.48 0.92
C THR A 59 -2.97 -15.62 1.97
N ASP A 60 -2.85 -16.00 3.24
CA ASP A 60 -3.46 -15.28 4.36
C ASP A 60 -2.84 -13.89 4.51
N ILE A 61 -1.50 -13.79 4.56
CA ILE A 61 -0.78 -12.52 4.66
C ILE A 61 -1.07 -11.65 3.43
N GLY A 62 -0.90 -12.17 2.22
CA GLY A 62 -1.16 -11.38 1.00
C GLY A 62 -2.61 -10.91 0.87
N THR A 63 -3.57 -11.59 1.52
CA THR A 63 -4.96 -11.16 1.61
C THR A 63 -5.15 -10.07 2.68
N GLU A 64 -4.49 -10.20 3.83
CA GLU A 64 -4.44 -9.17 4.87
C GLU A 64 -3.87 -7.85 4.33
N GLU A 65 -2.80 -7.91 3.53
CA GLU A 65 -2.18 -6.72 2.93
C GLU A 65 -3.12 -5.98 1.95
N LEU A 66 -4.10 -6.66 1.34
CA LEU A 66 -5.14 -5.97 0.57
C LEU A 66 -6.10 -5.18 1.48
N GLY A 67 -6.32 -5.64 2.71
CA GLY A 67 -7.03 -4.91 3.75
C GLY A 67 -6.23 -3.69 4.23
N HIS A 68 -4.92 -3.85 4.44
CA HIS A 68 -4.02 -2.73 4.72
C HIS A 68 -4.01 -1.70 3.58
N LEU A 69 -3.98 -2.15 2.33
CA LEU A 69 -4.07 -1.27 1.16
C LEU A 69 -5.37 -0.43 1.16
N GLU A 70 -6.52 -1.04 1.46
CA GLU A 70 -7.80 -0.32 1.60
C GLU A 70 -7.76 0.69 2.76
N MET A 71 -7.13 0.32 3.88
CA MET A 71 -6.93 1.19 5.03
C MET A 71 -6.06 2.41 4.68
N VAL A 72 -4.90 2.21 4.05
CA VAL A 72 -4.01 3.31 3.64
C VAL A 72 -4.71 4.22 2.63
N GLY A 73 -5.40 3.65 1.63
CA GLY A 73 -6.19 4.44 0.69
C GLY A 73 -7.27 5.28 1.39
N THR A 74 -7.92 4.72 2.42
CA THR A 74 -8.90 5.44 3.24
C THR A 74 -8.25 6.56 4.06
N ILE A 75 -7.06 6.36 4.62
CA ILE A 75 -6.30 7.40 5.33
C ILE A 75 -6.00 8.56 4.38
N VAL A 76 -5.42 8.29 3.21
CA VAL A 76 -5.08 9.33 2.23
C VAL A 76 -6.34 10.08 1.78
N TYR A 77 -7.45 9.37 1.54
CA TYR A 77 -8.73 9.98 1.21
C TYR A 77 -9.23 10.91 2.33
N GLN A 78 -9.25 10.45 3.58
CA GLN A 78 -9.75 11.28 4.68
C GLN A 78 -8.84 12.47 5.01
N LEU A 79 -7.54 12.38 4.71
CA LEU A 79 -6.59 13.48 4.86
C LEU A 79 -6.70 14.53 3.76
N THR A 80 -7.27 14.19 2.60
CA THR A 80 -7.35 15.06 1.42
C THR A 80 -8.77 15.51 1.06
N ARG A 81 -9.80 14.99 1.75
CA ARG A 81 -11.20 15.39 1.51
C ARG A 81 -11.44 16.86 1.84
N ASN A 82 -12.29 17.50 1.04
CA ASN A 82 -12.81 18.86 1.25
C ASN A 82 -11.73 19.96 1.33
N LEU A 83 -10.55 19.74 0.76
CA LEU A 83 -9.50 20.76 0.71
C LEU A 83 -9.86 21.86 -0.28
N THR A 84 -9.61 23.11 0.10
CA THR A 84 -9.67 24.24 -0.83
C THR A 84 -8.40 24.30 -1.68
N PRO A 85 -8.45 24.92 -2.88
CA PRO A 85 -7.25 25.13 -3.70
C PRO A 85 -6.10 25.83 -2.96
N GLN A 86 -6.44 26.75 -2.05
CA GLN A 86 -5.46 27.43 -1.21
C GLN A 86 -4.77 26.47 -0.24
N GLN A 87 -5.52 25.60 0.45
CA GLN A 87 -4.96 24.61 1.37
C GLN A 87 -4.07 23.58 0.66
N ILE A 88 -4.44 23.17 -0.55
CA ILE A 88 -3.64 22.27 -1.39
C ILE A 88 -2.27 22.91 -1.68
N LYS A 89 -2.28 24.18 -2.08
CA LYS A 89 -1.06 24.93 -2.41
C LYS A 89 -0.19 25.18 -1.19
N GLU A 90 -0.77 25.63 -0.08
CA GLU A 90 -0.04 25.92 1.16
C GLU A 90 0.63 24.67 1.76
N ALA A 91 0.06 23.49 1.52
CA ALA A 91 0.60 22.22 2.01
C ALA A 91 1.58 21.51 1.06
N GLY A 92 1.89 22.08 -0.11
CA GLY A 92 2.77 21.45 -1.11
C GLY A 92 2.21 20.15 -1.71
N PHE A 93 0.88 20.05 -1.78
CA PHE A 93 0.14 18.94 -2.39
C PHE A 93 -0.38 19.27 -3.80
N ASP A 94 -0.02 20.45 -4.31
CA ASP A 94 -0.41 20.99 -5.61
C ASP A 94 0.08 20.15 -6.78
N SER A 95 1.33 19.69 -6.78
CA SER A 95 1.83 18.81 -7.86
C SER A 95 1.02 17.52 -7.95
N TYR A 96 0.77 16.86 -6.82
CA TYR A 96 -0.07 15.66 -6.78
C TYR A 96 -1.50 15.96 -7.25
N PHE A 97 -2.08 17.08 -6.82
CA PHE A 97 -3.43 17.47 -7.18
C PHE A 97 -3.60 17.79 -8.66
N ILE A 98 -2.59 18.37 -9.30
CA ILE A 98 -2.63 18.63 -10.75
C ILE A 98 -2.70 17.31 -11.53
N ASP A 99 -1.90 16.33 -11.12
CA ASP A 99 -1.80 15.05 -11.82
C ASP A 99 -2.98 14.10 -11.50
N HIS A 100 -3.41 14.08 -10.24
CA HIS A 100 -4.32 13.05 -9.72
C HIS A 100 -5.55 13.61 -8.99
N THR A 101 -5.68 14.92 -8.87
CA THR A 101 -6.71 15.60 -8.04
C THR A 101 -6.69 15.10 -6.60
N THR A 102 -7.78 14.50 -6.11
CA THR A 102 -7.84 13.81 -4.80
C THR A 102 -7.94 12.30 -4.97
N GLY A 103 -7.65 11.77 -6.15
CA GLY A 103 -7.59 10.33 -6.40
C GLY A 103 -6.44 9.70 -5.61
N ILE A 104 -6.54 8.40 -5.31
CA ILE A 104 -5.46 7.64 -4.66
C ILE A 104 -4.63 6.98 -5.76
N TYR A 105 -3.43 7.51 -6.01
CA TYR A 105 -2.54 7.04 -7.06
C TYR A 105 -1.45 6.14 -6.47
N PRO A 106 -1.24 4.92 -6.99
CA PRO A 106 -0.19 4.03 -6.51
C PRO A 106 1.17 4.50 -6.97
N ALA A 107 1.81 5.33 -6.15
CA ALA A 107 3.17 5.82 -6.34
C ALA A 107 3.93 5.93 -5.02
N ASP A 108 5.25 6.06 -5.11
CA ASP A 108 6.11 6.36 -3.97
C ASP A 108 6.01 7.84 -3.52
N ALA A 109 6.79 8.22 -2.50
CA ALA A 109 6.81 9.57 -1.95
C ALA A 109 7.29 10.65 -2.96
N ASN A 110 7.98 10.25 -4.03
CA ASN A 110 8.47 11.11 -5.10
C ASN A 110 7.52 11.13 -6.31
N GLY A 111 6.41 10.39 -6.25
CA GLY A 111 5.46 10.27 -7.36
C GLY A 111 5.87 9.27 -8.43
N VAL A 112 6.86 8.42 -8.18
CA VAL A 112 7.22 7.34 -9.12
C VAL A 112 6.11 6.27 -9.06
N PRO A 113 5.45 5.95 -10.18
CA PRO A 113 4.38 4.96 -10.19
C PRO A 113 4.87 3.59 -9.74
N PHE A 114 4.00 2.85 -9.06
CA PHE A 114 4.24 1.45 -8.72
C PHE A 114 4.64 0.65 -9.96
N SER A 115 5.66 -0.19 -9.83
CA SER A 115 6.17 -1.04 -10.90
C SER A 115 6.39 -2.44 -10.37
N ALA A 116 6.01 -3.46 -11.14
CA ALA A 116 6.34 -4.85 -10.83
C ALA A 116 7.87 -5.08 -10.74
N GLY A 117 8.69 -4.18 -11.29
CA GLY A 117 10.14 -4.21 -11.14
C GLY A 117 10.64 -4.01 -9.70
N SER A 118 9.79 -3.58 -8.76
CA SER A 118 10.13 -3.50 -7.33
C SER A 118 9.85 -4.79 -6.55
N LEU A 119 9.34 -5.84 -7.20
CA LEU A 119 8.99 -7.10 -6.55
C LEU A 119 10.03 -8.17 -6.86
N ALA A 120 10.46 -8.91 -5.84
CA ALA A 120 11.20 -10.17 -6.04
C ALA A 120 10.27 -11.38 -5.83
N VAL A 121 10.13 -12.15 -6.92
CA VAL A 121 9.38 -13.41 -6.97
C VAL A 121 10.25 -14.39 -7.77
N ALA A 122 11.12 -15.11 -7.07
CA ALA A 122 12.15 -15.96 -7.65
C ALA A 122 11.64 -17.37 -7.97
N GLY A 123 10.56 -17.82 -7.33
CA GLY A 123 10.08 -19.20 -7.45
C GLY A 123 10.87 -20.19 -6.61
N ASP A 124 11.83 -19.71 -5.82
CA ASP A 124 12.59 -20.47 -4.83
C ASP A 124 12.13 -20.08 -3.42
N ALA A 125 11.72 -21.07 -2.64
CA ALA A 125 11.10 -20.83 -1.34
C ALA A 125 12.04 -20.09 -0.36
N ILE A 126 13.34 -20.36 -0.39
CA ILE A 126 14.28 -19.72 0.53
C ILE A 126 14.47 -18.26 0.12
N THR A 127 14.73 -18.01 -1.16
CA THR A 127 14.92 -16.67 -1.70
C THR A 127 13.69 -15.79 -1.48
N ASP A 128 12.51 -16.31 -1.78
CA ASP A 128 11.23 -15.60 -1.63
C ASP A 128 10.94 -15.25 -0.16
N LEU A 129 11.24 -16.16 0.79
CA LEU A 129 11.08 -15.88 2.22
C LEU A 129 12.10 -14.86 2.76
N HIS A 130 13.33 -14.84 2.24
CA HIS A 130 14.31 -13.81 2.60
C HIS A 130 13.91 -12.44 2.07
N GLU A 131 13.40 -12.38 0.84
CA GLU A 131 12.80 -11.16 0.30
C GLU A 131 11.65 -10.68 1.18
N ASN A 132 10.74 -11.56 1.60
CA ASN A 132 9.62 -11.18 2.46
C ASN A 132 10.11 -10.58 3.78
N MET A 133 11.09 -11.21 4.42
CA MET A 133 11.70 -10.69 5.64
C MET A 133 12.36 -9.32 5.42
N ALA A 134 13.03 -9.10 4.29
CA ALA A 134 13.61 -7.81 3.96
C ALA A 134 12.55 -6.75 3.66
N ALA A 135 11.50 -7.13 2.94
CA ALA A 135 10.38 -6.27 2.59
C ALA A 135 9.60 -5.83 3.82
N ASP A 136 9.33 -6.72 4.77
CA ASP A 136 8.59 -6.41 6.02
C ASP A 136 9.43 -5.62 7.04
N ALA A 137 10.76 -5.76 7.00
CA ALA A 137 11.66 -4.95 7.83
C ALA A 137 11.79 -3.49 7.35
N ALA A 138 11.40 -3.20 6.10
CA ALA A 138 11.51 -1.90 5.48
C ALA A 138 10.37 -0.89 5.79
N PRO A 139 9.07 -1.28 5.90
CA PRO A 139 8.02 -0.35 6.28
C PRO A 139 8.16 0.00 7.76
N PHE A 140 8.16 1.31 8.05
CA PHE A 140 7.77 1.78 9.36
C PHE A 140 6.30 1.43 9.55
N HIS A 141 6.00 0.29 10.17
CA HIS A 141 4.70 0.07 10.80
C HIS A 141 4.53 1.16 11.88
N LEU A 142 3.73 2.19 11.56
CA LEU A 142 3.30 3.23 12.49
C LEU A 142 2.31 2.69 13.50
#